data_AF-A0A377LU83-F1
#
_entry.id   AF-A0A377LU83-F1
#
_cell.length_a   1.000
_cell.length_b   1.000
_cell.length_c   1.000
_cell.angle_alpha   90.00
_cell.angle_beta   90.00
_cell.angle_gamma   90.00
#
_symmetry.space_group_name_H-M   'P 1'
#
loop_
_entity.id
_entity.type
_entity.pdbx_description
1 polymer ?
#
loop_
_entity_poly.entity_id
_entity_poly.type
_entity_poly.pdbx_seq_one_letter_code
_entity_poly.pdbx_strand_id
1 'polypeptide(L)' 'MLALGIPFLIYGGNTLFFFLYTWPFFLALMPVAVVVGIALHSLLNGKLLYSTVVTIVTVVLMFGLLFLWLMG' A
#
# COMPACT_ATOMS: atom_id res chain seq x y z
N MET A 1 -8.12 -13.58 7.18
CA MET A 1 -7.49 -14.04 5.93
C MET A 1 -8.01 -13.33 4.67
N LEU A 2 -8.62 -12.13 4.78
CA LEU A 2 -9.13 -11.40 3.61
C LEU A 2 -8.05 -10.67 2.80
N ALA A 3 -6.95 -10.25 3.44
CA ALA A 3 -5.90 -9.45 2.78
C ALA A 3 -5.20 -10.17 1.62
N LEU A 4 -5.11 -11.51 1.67
CA LEU A 4 -4.50 -12.31 0.60
C LEU A 4 -5.49 -12.73 -0.49
N GLY A 5 -6.79 -12.45 -0.34
CA GLY A 5 -7.82 -12.94 -1.28
C GLY A 5 -7.67 -12.38 -2.70
N ILE A 6 -7.43 -11.07 -2.82
CA ILE A 6 -7.23 -10.40 -4.11
C ILE A 6 -5.94 -10.88 -4.80
N PRO A 7 -4.76 -10.85 -4.15
CA PRO A 7 -3.55 -11.32 -4.81
C PRO A 7 -3.60 -12.83 -5.10
N PHE A 8 -4.29 -13.65 -4.30
CA PHE A 8 -4.50 -15.06 -4.60
C PHE A 8 -5.38 -15.30 -5.84
N LEU A 9 -6.39 -14.46 -6.07
CA LEU A 9 -7.21 -14.53 -7.29
C LEU A 9 -6.41 -14.16 -8.55
N ILE A 10 -5.42 -13.27 -8.43
CA ILE A 10 -4.62 -12.75 -9.55
C ILE A 10 -3.39 -13.63 -9.82
N TYR A 11 -2.66 -14.03 -8.78
CA TYR A 11 -1.36 -14.73 -8.89
C TYR A 11 -1.46 -16.24 -8.55
N GLY A 12 -2.64 -16.74 -8.15
CA GLY A 12 -2.88 -18.15 -7.85
C GLY A 12 -1.94 -18.70 -6.78
N GLY A 13 -1.42 -19.90 -6.99
CA GLY A 13 -0.46 -20.54 -6.08
C GLY A 13 0.87 -19.80 -5.92
N ASN A 14 1.22 -18.89 -6.84
CA ASN A 14 2.47 -18.13 -6.82
C ASN A 14 2.42 -16.89 -5.90
N THR A 15 1.26 -16.59 -5.33
CA THR A 15 1.04 -15.44 -4.44
C THR A 15 2.03 -15.38 -3.30
N LEU A 16 2.40 -16.54 -2.73
CA LEU A 16 3.36 -16.65 -1.64
C LEU A 16 4.76 -16.16 -2.06
N PHE A 17 5.23 -16.58 -3.24
CA PHE A 17 6.53 -16.17 -3.77
C PHE A 17 6.58 -14.69 -4.14
N PHE A 18 5.50 -14.19 -4.75
CA PHE A 18 5.36 -12.76 -5.01
C PHE A 18 5.44 -11.95 -3.71
N PHE A 19 4.71 -12.37 -2.68
CA PHE A 19 4.68 -11.68 -1.39
C PHE A 19 6.05 -11.70 -0.70
N LEU A 20 6.74 -12.84 -0.72
CA LEU A 20 8.10 -12.97 -0.17
C LEU A 20 9.10 -12.10 -0.93
N TYR A 21 8.97 -12.02 -2.26
CA TYR A 21 9.84 -11.20 -3.09
C TYR A 21 9.66 -9.70 -2.86
N THR A 22 8.42 -9.22 -2.71
CA THR A 22 8.14 -7.80 -2.45
C THR A 22 8.03 -7.46 -0.96
N TRP A 23 8.19 -8.44 -0.07
CA TRP A 23 8.08 -8.31 1.38
C TRP A 23 8.93 -7.15 1.94
N PRO A 24 10.22 -7.02 1.62
CA PRO A 24 11.06 -5.98 2.22
C PRO A 24 10.55 -4.57 1.93
N PHE A 25 9.98 -4.37 0.74
CA PHE A 25 9.39 -3.09 0.33
C PHE A 25 8.10 -2.79 1.08
N PHE A 26 7.24 -3.79 1.29
CA PHE A 26 6.04 -3.61 2.11
C PHE A 26 6.38 -3.24 3.54
N LEU A 27 7.36 -3.92 4.15
CA LEU A 27 7.84 -3.58 5.49
C LEU A 27 8.39 -2.16 5.55
N ALA A 28 9.17 -1.74 4.54
CA ALA A 28 9.72 -0.39 4.46
C ALA A 28 8.63 0.68 4.22
N LEU A 29 7.60 0.36 3.46
CA LEU A 29 6.49 1.25 3.15
C LEU A 29 5.48 1.40 4.29
N MET A 30 5.35 0.41 5.18
CA MET A 30 4.45 0.49 6.34
C MET A 30 4.66 1.76 7.20
N PRO A 31 5.86 2.06 7.71
CA PRO A 31 6.08 3.29 8.48
C PRO A 31 5.91 4.55 7.63
N VAL A 32 6.30 4.53 6.36
CA VAL A 32 6.13 5.67 5.46
C VAL A 32 4.64 5.98 5.24
N ALA A 33 3.81 4.97 5.02
CA ALA A 33 2.36 5.11 4.87
C ALA A 33 1.71 5.72 6.12
N VAL A 34 2.15 5.30 7.32
CA VAL A 34 1.68 5.87 8.58
C VAL A 34 2.08 7.34 8.71
N VAL A 35 3.33 7.69 8.45
CA VAL A 35 3.82 9.08 8.53
C VAL A 35 3.11 9.98 7.51
N VAL A 36 2.96 9.52 6.27
CA VAL A 36 2.20 10.23 5.23
C VAL A 36 0.75 10.42 5.65
N GLY A 37 0.14 9.42 6.27
CA GLY A 37 -1.22 9.53 6.79
C GLY A 37 -1.38 10.56 7.90
N ILE A 38 -0.44 10.58 8.84
CA ILE A 38 -0.42 11.58 9.91
C ILE A 38 -0.21 12.99 9.33
N ALA A 39 0.72 13.15 8.39
CA ALA A 39 1.00 14.43 7.74
C ALA A 39 -0.22 14.97 6.98
N LEU A 40 -0.89 14.12 6.21
CA LEU A 40 -2.11 14.48 5.47
C LEU A 40 -3.27 14.80 6.41
N HIS A 41 -3.43 14.05 7.50
CA HIS A 41 -4.46 14.32 8.50
C HIS A 41 -4.27 15.67 9.18
N SER A 42 -3.02 15.99 9.53
CA SER A 42 -2.64 17.28 10.10
C SER A 42 -2.90 18.44 9.12
N LEU A 43 -2.55 18.26 7.84
CA LEU A 43 -2.74 19.28 6.80
C LEU A 43 -4.22 19.57 6.51
N LEU A 44 -5.10 18.59 6.65
CA LEU A 44 -6.53 18.69 6.36
C LEU A 44 -7.40 19.15 7.56
N ASN A 45 -6.78 19.77 8.59
CA ASN A 45 -7.47 20.27 9.79
C ASN A 45 -8.36 19.20 10.46
N GLY A 46 -7.92 17.93 10.45
CA GLY A 46 -8.65 16.85 11.12
C GLY A 46 -9.94 16.38 10.44
N LYS A 47 -10.22 16.79 9.18
CA LYS A 47 -11.34 16.21 8.40
C LYS A 47 -11.04 14.76 8.01
N LEU A 48 -11.35 13.86 8.93
CA LEU A 48 -11.00 12.44 8.93
C LEU A 48 -11.40 11.72 7.63
N LEU A 49 -12.62 11.97 7.12
CA LEU A 49 -13.08 11.33 5.87
C LEU A 49 -12.23 11.71 4.65
N TYR A 50 -11.86 12.98 4.52
CA TYR A 50 -11.04 13.43 3.38
C TYR A 50 -9.60 12.93 3.53
N SER A 51 -9.07 12.96 4.75
CA SER A 51 -7.76 12.41 5.07
C SER A 51 -7.68 10.91 4.76
N THR A 52 -8.69 10.12 5.13
CA THR A 52 -8.74 8.68 4.83
C THR A 52 -8.75 8.40 3.33
N VAL A 53 -9.55 9.13 2.55
CA VAL A 53 -9.57 8.92 1.09
C VAL A 53 -8.23 9.26 0.47
N VAL A 54 -7.63 10.39 0.85
CA VAL A 54 -6.32 10.81 0.32
C VAL A 54 -5.23 9.81 0.72
N THR A 55 -5.22 9.28 1.94
CA THR A 55 -4.21 8.30 2.36
C THR A 55 -4.35 6.98 1.62
N ILE A 56 -5.56 6.48 1.42
CA ILE A 56 -5.81 5.28 0.61
C ILE A 56 -5.27 5.49 -0.81
N VAL A 57 -5.61 6.60 -1.46
CA VAL A 57 -5.11 6.92 -2.81
C VAL A 57 -3.59 6.99 -2.84
N THR A 58 -2.97 7.67 -1.87
CA THR A 58 -1.51 7.83 -1.81
C THR A 58 -0.80 6.48 -1.63
N VAL A 59 -1.29 5.63 -0.72
CA VAL A 59 -0.71 4.30 -0.49
C VAL A 59 -0.88 3.41 -1.72
N VAL A 60 -2.05 3.41 -2.35
CA VAL A 60 -2.29 2.64 -3.59
C VAL A 60 -1.34 3.10 -4.70
N LEU A 61 -1.11 4.41 -4.86
CA LEU A 61 -0.16 4.95 -5.83
C LEU A 61 1.28 4.54 -5.52
N MET A 62 1.71 4.64 -4.25
CA MET A 62 3.07 4.27 -3.85
C MET A 62 3.35 2.79 -4.16
N PHE A 63 2.41 1.91 -3.82
CA PHE A 63 2.51 0.48 -4.14
C PHE A 63 2.45 0.23 -5.65
N GLY A 64 1.52 0.88 -6.36
CA GLY A 64 1.35 0.73 -7.81
C GLY A 64 2.60 1.14 -8.60
N LEU A 65 3.21 2.27 -8.23
CA LEU A 65 4.47 2.75 -8.84
C LEU A 65 5.63 1.78 -8.58
N LEU A 66 5.71 1.23 -7.37
CA LEU A 66 6.76 0.28 -7.00
C LEU A 66 6.64 -1.02 -7.80
N PHE A 67 5.43 -1.53 -8.01
CA PHE A 67 5.20 -2.69 -8.90
C PHE A 67 5.49 -2.39 -10.36
N LEU A 68 5.11 -1.21 -10.85
CA LEU A 68 5.38 -0.81 -12.22
C LEU A 68 6.90 -0.69 -12.46
N TRP A 69 7.64 -0.18 -11.47
CA TRP A 69 9.10 -0.16 -11.48
C TRP A 69 9.72 -1.56 -11.45
N LEU A 70 9.14 -2.51 -10.71
CA LEU A 70 9.62 -3.90 -10.67
C LEU A 70 9.32 -4.73 -11.93
N MET A 71 8.40 -4.28 -12.78
CA MET A 71 7.98 -4.97 -14.01
C MET A 71 8.68 -4.45 -15.28
N GLY A 72 9.45 -3.36 -15.18
CA GLY A 72 10.25 -2.77 -16.28
C GLY A 72 11.71 -3.22 -16.25
#